data_AF-A0A8S2VFG7-F1
#
_entry.id   AF-A0A8S2VFG7-F1
#
_cell.length_a   1.000
_cell.length_b   1.000
_cell.length_c   1.000
_cell.angle_alpha   90.00
_cell.angle_beta   90.00
_cell.angle_gamma   90.00
#
_symmetry.space_group_name_H-M   'P 1'
#
loop_
_entity.id
_entity.type
_entity.pdbx_description
1 polymer ?
#
loop_
_entity_poly.entity_id
_entity_poly.type
_entity_poly.pdbx_seq_one_letter_code
_entity_poly.pdbx_strand_id
1 'polypeptide(L)'
;DWERVYDLVQGGIDSNVVRPLAANIFDSNNIEQAFRYMAQGKHVGKVVIKVYNELNPRIRAIRKTWFSPQKTYIITGGLGGFGLELAQWLVEQIFFETNIYISKHDPTNNKQCHALIDYAHEKMAPVGGIFHLAAILQDGLLENLDVQKFQQVIDIKYHGTMCLDSVTREKCSQSLDYFVVFSSISCGRGNAGQTNYGFANSTMERICEKRRQDGLPDIFLQQQQNEIKSAVVSSYVLAEKVQKTSIVTTSLLETIAHILGIKDANTMNNNSTLSDLGLDSLGSVEIKQLLEQNFQYTITHSKDIQQLTVKELKEIDSKKEQKITVSTEEKIFSNTLDTLLPQNTVVELNDYCTKDKKNDNTTRLFIIH
;
A
#
# COMPACT_ATOMS: atom_id res chain seq x y z
N ASP A 1 1.32 -34.74 20.63
CA ASP A 1 0.79 -33.85 21.70
C ASP A 1 -0.59 -33.28 21.44
N TRP A 2 -0.85 -32.61 20.30
CA TRP A 2 -2.20 -32.10 19.98
C TRP A 2 -3.27 -33.21 19.90
N GLU A 3 -2.97 -34.33 19.25
CA GLU A 3 -3.88 -35.48 19.13
C GLU A 3 -4.31 -36.01 20.51
N ARG A 4 -3.38 -36.08 21.45
CA ARG A 4 -3.67 -36.50 22.83
C ARG A 4 -4.62 -35.53 23.55
N VAL A 5 -4.48 -34.22 23.34
CA VAL A 5 -5.40 -33.23 23.92
C VAL A 5 -6.78 -33.35 23.30
N TYR A 6 -6.84 -33.55 21.98
CA TYR A 6 -8.09 -33.79 21.26
C TYR A 6 -8.83 -35.02 21.82
N ASP A 7 -8.13 -36.15 21.97
CA ASP A 7 -8.71 -37.39 22.50
C ASP A 7 -9.24 -37.22 23.94
N LEU A 8 -8.51 -36.47 24.78
CA LEU A 8 -8.96 -36.15 26.14
C LEU A 8 -10.21 -35.27 26.16
N VAL A 9 -10.29 -34.28 25.27
CA VAL A 9 -11.48 -33.42 25.15
C VAL A 9 -12.67 -34.24 24.62
N GLN A 10 -12.45 -35.06 23.59
CA GLN A 10 -13.49 -35.91 22.99
C GLN A 10 -14.03 -36.92 24.00
N GLY A 11 -13.15 -37.67 24.67
CA GLY A 11 -13.55 -38.60 25.74
C GLY A 11 -14.20 -37.89 26.93
N GLY A 12 -13.80 -36.65 27.23
CA GLY A 12 -14.42 -35.80 28.23
C GLY A 12 -15.83 -35.33 27.87
N ILE A 13 -16.10 -35.08 26.59
CA ILE A 13 -17.44 -34.77 26.07
C ILE A 13 -18.33 -36.01 26.16
N ASP A 14 -17.85 -37.17 25.70
CA ASP A 14 -18.61 -38.42 25.69
C ASP A 14 -18.95 -38.92 27.10
N SER A 15 -18.02 -38.73 28.05
CA SER A 15 -18.21 -39.03 29.48
C SER A 15 -18.96 -37.93 30.25
N ASN A 16 -19.37 -36.85 29.56
CA ASN A 16 -20.15 -35.74 30.12
C ASN A 16 -19.44 -34.95 31.25
N VAL A 17 -18.11 -35.07 31.30
CA VAL A 17 -17.19 -34.31 32.17
C VAL A 17 -17.04 -32.88 31.63
N VAL A 18 -16.95 -32.73 30.30
CA VAL A 18 -16.88 -31.44 29.61
C VAL A 18 -18.30 -30.97 29.30
N ARG A 19 -18.69 -29.79 29.82
CA ARG A 19 -20.03 -29.20 29.62
C ARG A 19 -19.93 -27.75 29.13
N PRO A 20 -20.90 -27.27 28.34
CA PRO A 20 -20.94 -25.88 27.91
C PRO A 20 -21.01 -24.92 29.10
N LEU A 21 -20.26 -23.83 29.02
CA LEU A 21 -20.34 -22.72 29.98
C LEU A 21 -21.54 -21.83 29.65
N ALA A 22 -22.01 -21.06 30.64
CA ALA A 22 -22.97 -19.99 30.39
C ALA A 22 -22.41 -19.02 29.33
N ALA A 23 -23.22 -18.67 28.33
CA ALA A 23 -22.81 -17.82 27.23
C ALA A 23 -23.63 -16.54 27.19
N ASN A 24 -22.96 -15.39 27.24
CA ASN A 24 -23.54 -14.08 26.95
C ASN A 24 -23.40 -13.80 25.46
N ILE A 25 -24.52 -13.82 24.74
CA ILE A 25 -24.52 -13.75 23.27
C ILE A 25 -24.80 -12.31 22.82
N PHE A 26 -23.90 -11.77 22.00
CA PHE A 26 -24.03 -10.46 21.35
C PHE A 26 -24.21 -10.64 19.84
N ASP A 27 -25.01 -9.77 19.22
CA ASP A 27 -25.15 -9.75 17.77
C ASP A 27 -23.89 -9.20 17.08
N SER A 28 -23.62 -9.62 15.84
CA SER A 28 -22.55 -9.10 14.98
C SER A 28 -22.50 -7.57 14.85
N ASN A 29 -23.61 -6.86 15.05
CA ASN A 29 -23.64 -5.40 15.02
C ASN A 29 -23.15 -4.76 16.33
N ASN A 30 -23.14 -5.51 17.43
CA ASN A 30 -22.84 -5.03 18.78
C ASN A 30 -21.47 -5.52 19.28
N ILE A 31 -20.50 -5.74 18.37
CA ILE A 31 -19.16 -6.22 18.70
C ILE A 31 -18.48 -5.31 19.74
N GLU A 32 -18.58 -4.00 19.56
CA GLU A 32 -17.98 -3.05 20.51
C GLU A 32 -18.55 -3.19 21.93
N GLN A 33 -19.87 -3.37 22.04
CA GLN A 33 -20.53 -3.59 23.33
C GLN A 33 -20.09 -4.91 23.97
N ALA A 34 -19.88 -5.96 23.17
CA ALA A 34 -19.35 -7.24 23.66
C ALA A 34 -17.95 -7.08 24.27
N PHE A 35 -17.06 -6.34 23.59
CA PHE A 35 -15.72 -6.05 24.10
C PHE A 35 -15.75 -5.17 25.37
N ARG A 36 -16.60 -4.14 25.41
CA ARG A 36 -16.78 -3.32 26.62
C ARG A 36 -17.33 -4.15 27.79
N TYR A 37 -18.30 -5.02 27.54
CA TYR A 37 -18.87 -5.91 28.56
C TYR A 37 -17.83 -6.88 29.11
N MET A 38 -16.99 -7.45 28.24
CA MET A 38 -15.87 -8.32 28.64
C MET A 38 -14.84 -7.55 29.48
N ALA A 39 -14.44 -6.35 29.04
CA ALA A 39 -13.44 -5.51 29.72
C ALA A 39 -13.84 -5.09 31.15
N GLN A 40 -15.14 -4.97 31.41
CA GLN A 40 -15.66 -4.66 32.75
C GLN A 40 -15.58 -5.83 33.75
N GLY A 41 -15.23 -7.04 33.31
CA GLY A 41 -15.12 -8.22 34.18
C GLY A 41 -16.44 -8.72 34.78
N LYS A 42 -17.59 -8.23 34.30
CA LYS A 42 -18.93 -8.56 34.83
C LYS A 42 -19.51 -9.87 34.27
N HIS A 43 -18.78 -10.56 33.40
CA HIS A 43 -19.28 -11.74 32.70
C HIS A 43 -19.03 -13.02 33.49
N VAL A 44 -20.04 -13.88 33.56
CA VAL A 44 -19.90 -15.26 34.05
C VAL A 44 -19.95 -16.18 32.84
N GLY A 45 -18.92 -17.02 32.68
CA GLY A 45 -18.80 -17.94 31.55
C GLY A 45 -18.12 -17.30 30.33
N LYS A 46 -18.71 -17.44 29.14
CA LYS A 46 -18.12 -16.99 27.87
C LYS A 46 -18.93 -15.82 27.27
N VAL A 47 -18.23 -14.91 26.62
CA VAL A 47 -18.83 -13.87 25.76
C VAL A 47 -18.74 -14.37 24.33
N VAL A 48 -19.88 -14.46 23.64
CA VAL A 48 -19.99 -15.06 22.30
C VAL A 48 -20.61 -14.07 21.33
N ILE A 49 -20.04 -13.94 20.13
CA ILE A 49 -20.57 -13.09 19.06
C ILE A 49 -21.29 -13.98 18.06
N LYS A 50 -22.58 -13.70 17.82
CA LYS A 50 -23.40 -14.39 16.83
C LYS A 50 -23.18 -13.72 15.46
N VAL A 51 -22.41 -14.40 14.60
CA VAL A 51 -22.05 -13.91 13.26
C VAL A 51 -23.10 -14.25 12.21
N TYR A 52 -23.74 -15.42 12.31
CA TYR A 52 -24.73 -15.89 11.35
C TYR A 52 -26.15 -15.73 11.87
N ASN A 53 -27.02 -15.12 11.07
CA ASN A 53 -28.45 -15.09 11.29
C ASN A 53 -29.16 -15.58 10.02
N GLU A 54 -29.96 -16.65 10.14
CA GLU A 54 -30.67 -17.27 9.02
C GLU A 54 -31.55 -16.28 8.25
N LEU A 55 -32.03 -15.23 8.93
CA LEU A 55 -32.91 -14.20 8.37
C LEU A 55 -32.17 -13.09 7.59
N ASN A 56 -30.86 -12.91 7.81
CA ASN A 56 -30.12 -11.84 7.15
C ASN A 56 -28.63 -12.22 6.97
N PRO A 57 -28.26 -12.92 5.88
CA PRO A 57 -26.93 -13.50 5.70
C PRO A 57 -25.84 -12.48 5.35
N ARG A 58 -26.15 -11.18 5.27
CA ARG A 58 -25.23 -10.14 4.78
C ARG A 58 -24.71 -9.26 5.91
N ILE A 59 -23.41 -9.31 6.12
CA ILE A 59 -22.70 -8.46 7.09
C ILE A 59 -22.04 -7.30 6.33
N ARG A 60 -22.17 -6.08 6.84
CA ARG A 60 -21.41 -4.93 6.33
C ARG A 60 -19.98 -5.04 6.81
N ALA A 61 -19.03 -5.12 5.89
CA ALA A 61 -17.61 -5.16 6.19
C ALA A 61 -16.88 -4.02 5.48
N ILE A 62 -15.81 -3.54 6.10
CA ILE A 62 -14.84 -2.65 5.44
C ILE A 62 -14.16 -3.48 4.36
N ARG A 63 -14.14 -2.98 3.13
CA ARG A 63 -13.44 -3.65 2.03
C ARG A 63 -11.94 -3.56 2.27
N LYS A 64 -11.28 -4.72 2.31
CA LYS A 64 -9.83 -4.83 2.28
C LYS A 64 -9.43 -5.66 1.07
N THR A 65 -8.47 -5.16 0.31
CA THR A 65 -7.95 -5.83 -0.88
C THR A 65 -6.98 -6.91 -0.44
N TRP A 66 -7.19 -8.12 -0.93
CA TRP A 66 -6.31 -9.27 -0.73
C TRP A 66 -5.97 -9.85 -2.09
N PHE A 67 -4.76 -10.37 -2.23
CA PHE A 67 -4.30 -10.96 -3.48
C PHE A 67 -4.30 -12.48 -3.38
N SER A 68 -4.74 -13.12 -4.46
CA SER A 68 -4.81 -14.58 -4.52
C SER A 68 -3.41 -15.16 -4.66
N PRO A 69 -3.05 -16.18 -3.86
CA PRO A 69 -1.76 -16.82 -4.01
C PRO A 69 -1.64 -17.68 -5.27
N GLN A 70 -2.77 -17.95 -5.93
CA GLN A 70 -2.83 -18.72 -7.17
C GLN A 70 -2.80 -17.85 -8.42
N LYS A 71 -2.45 -16.56 -8.28
CA LYS A 71 -2.35 -15.62 -9.38
C LYS A 71 -0.99 -14.94 -9.40
N THR A 72 -0.64 -14.43 -10.56
CA THR A 72 0.58 -13.68 -10.79
C THR A 72 0.27 -12.20 -10.96
N TYR A 73 1.11 -11.36 -10.37
CA TYR A 73 0.97 -9.90 -10.43
C TYR A 73 2.18 -9.29 -11.13
N ILE A 74 1.94 -8.28 -11.97
CA ILE A 74 2.97 -7.66 -12.82
C ILE A 74 3.03 -6.16 -12.51
N ILE A 75 4.22 -5.65 -12.19
CA ILE A 75 4.48 -4.22 -11.98
C ILE A 75 5.50 -3.74 -13.02
N THR A 76 5.13 -2.81 -13.91
CA THR A 76 6.10 -2.17 -14.82
C THR A 76 6.73 -0.96 -14.15
N GLY A 77 8.03 -0.72 -14.33
CA GLY A 77 8.75 0.31 -13.56
C GLY A 77 8.83 -0.06 -12.08
N GLY A 78 8.76 -1.35 -11.75
CA GLY A 78 8.66 -1.83 -10.37
C GLY A 78 9.97 -1.73 -9.59
N LEU A 79 11.11 -1.49 -10.25
CA LEU A 79 12.38 -1.16 -9.60
C LEU A 79 12.55 0.34 -9.31
N GLY A 80 11.60 1.18 -9.73
CA GLY A 80 11.57 2.60 -9.34
C GLY A 80 11.11 2.78 -7.89
N GLY A 81 11.34 3.96 -7.31
CA GLY A 81 11.05 4.23 -5.89
C GLY A 81 9.63 3.83 -5.46
N PHE A 82 8.59 4.34 -6.15
CA PHE A 82 7.21 3.96 -5.84
C PHE A 82 6.87 2.52 -6.22
N GLY A 83 7.55 1.96 -7.23
CA GLY A 83 7.34 0.58 -7.67
C GLY A 83 7.72 -0.46 -6.62
N LEU A 84 8.83 -0.21 -5.90
CA LEU A 84 9.29 -1.07 -4.81
C LEU A 84 8.34 -1.01 -3.61
N GLU A 85 7.85 0.17 -3.25
CA GLU A 85 6.85 0.32 -2.18
C GLU A 85 5.54 -0.40 -2.52
N LEU A 86 5.09 -0.30 -3.78
CA LEU A 86 3.93 -1.07 -4.23
C LEU A 86 4.19 -2.58 -4.18
N ALA A 87 5.37 -3.03 -4.61
CA ALA A 87 5.76 -4.43 -4.54
C ALA A 87 5.75 -4.95 -3.10
N GLN A 88 6.31 -4.20 -2.16
CA GLN A 88 6.29 -4.53 -0.74
C GLN A 88 4.86 -4.61 -0.21
N TRP A 89 4.03 -3.59 -0.50
CA TRP A 89 2.64 -3.59 -0.05
C TRP A 89 1.84 -4.77 -0.62
N LEU A 90 2.06 -5.16 -1.88
CA LEU A 90 1.43 -6.34 -2.48
C LEU A 90 1.82 -7.60 -1.72
N VAL A 91 3.11 -7.77 -1.39
CA VAL A 91 3.60 -8.91 -0.59
C VAL A 91 2.95 -8.93 0.79
N GLU A 92 2.79 -7.79 1.46
CA GLU A 92 2.11 -7.71 2.77
C GLU A 92 0.62 -8.07 2.69
N GLN A 93 -0.03 -7.82 1.56
CA GLN A 93 -1.42 -8.24 1.31
C GLN A 93 -1.51 -9.69 0.81
N ILE A 94 -0.41 -10.43 0.74
CA ILE A 94 -0.35 -11.85 0.42
C ILE A 94 0.05 -12.59 1.71
N PHE A 95 -0.85 -13.43 2.24
CA PHE A 95 -0.59 -14.18 3.47
C PHE A 95 0.37 -15.39 3.31
N PHE A 96 0.96 -15.55 2.13
CA PHE A 96 1.79 -16.67 1.73
C PHE A 96 3.16 -16.21 1.27
N GLU A 97 4.12 -17.12 1.24
CA GLU A 97 5.44 -16.86 0.68
C GLU A 97 5.32 -16.39 -0.78
N THR A 98 6.03 -15.30 -1.10
CA THR A 98 5.97 -14.64 -2.40
C THR A 98 7.33 -14.66 -3.08
N ASN A 99 7.37 -15.23 -4.28
CA ASN A 99 8.56 -15.22 -5.12
C ASN A 99 8.56 -13.97 -6.00
N ILE A 100 9.66 -13.22 -5.99
CA ILE A 100 9.83 -12.01 -6.79
C ILE A 100 10.72 -12.31 -8.00
N TYR A 101 10.25 -11.93 -9.19
CA TYR A 101 10.96 -12.15 -10.46
C TYR A 101 11.22 -10.82 -11.15
N ILE A 102 12.45 -10.58 -11.59
CA ILE A 102 12.81 -9.37 -12.33
C ILE A 102 12.80 -9.68 -13.84
N SER A 103 12.09 -8.87 -14.60
CA SER A 103 11.94 -8.98 -16.05
C SER A 103 12.48 -7.73 -16.73
N LYS A 104 13.11 -7.91 -17.91
CA LYS A 104 13.59 -6.83 -18.78
C LYS A 104 12.72 -6.63 -20.03
N HIS A 105 11.53 -7.25 -20.06
CA HIS A 105 10.62 -7.13 -21.20
C HIS A 105 10.08 -5.70 -21.30
N ASP A 106 10.17 -5.11 -22.48
CA ASP A 106 9.69 -3.76 -22.76
C ASP A 106 8.15 -3.75 -22.87
N PRO A 107 7.43 -3.02 -21.98
CA PRO A 107 5.98 -2.94 -22.02
C PRO A 107 5.44 -2.17 -23.23
N THR A 108 6.29 -1.41 -23.94
CA THR A 108 5.91 -0.68 -25.17
C THR A 108 5.93 -1.58 -26.41
N ASN A 109 6.57 -2.75 -26.32
CA ASN A 109 6.66 -3.70 -27.41
C ASN A 109 5.62 -4.81 -27.25
N ASN A 110 4.66 -4.84 -28.17
CA ASN A 110 3.57 -5.81 -28.16
C ASN A 110 4.05 -7.27 -28.12
N LYS A 111 5.10 -7.63 -28.86
CA LYS A 111 5.64 -9.01 -28.86
C LYS A 111 6.25 -9.39 -27.50
N GLN A 112 6.92 -8.45 -26.85
CA GLN A 112 7.51 -8.66 -25.52
C GLN A 112 6.43 -8.74 -24.44
N CYS A 113 5.35 -7.97 -24.55
CA CYS A 113 4.19 -8.09 -23.67
C CYS A 113 3.53 -9.48 -23.77
N HIS A 114 3.37 -10.00 -24.99
CA HIS A 114 2.87 -11.36 -25.22
C HIS A 114 3.79 -12.39 -24.57
N ALA A 115 5.09 -12.32 -24.85
CA ALA A 115 6.07 -13.25 -24.29
C ALA A 115 6.07 -13.26 -22.75
N LEU A 116 5.94 -12.08 -22.12
CA LEU A 116 5.87 -11.96 -20.67
C LEU A 116 4.62 -12.63 -20.09
N ILE A 117 3.45 -12.35 -20.68
CA ILE A 117 2.17 -12.91 -20.21
C ILE A 117 2.12 -14.43 -20.45
N ASP A 118 2.62 -14.90 -21.60
CA ASP A 118 2.74 -16.33 -21.89
C ASP A 118 3.64 -17.03 -20.89
N TYR A 119 4.82 -16.45 -20.61
CA TYR A 119 5.74 -16.98 -19.63
C TYR A 119 5.10 -17.06 -18.23
N ALA A 120 4.37 -16.02 -17.82
CA ALA A 120 3.64 -16.03 -16.55
C ALA A 120 2.57 -17.14 -16.50
N HIS A 121 1.77 -17.31 -17.55
CA HIS A 121 0.74 -18.34 -17.60
C HIS A 121 1.31 -19.76 -17.65
N GLU A 122 2.38 -19.99 -18.41
CA GLU A 122 2.95 -21.33 -18.62
C GLU A 122 3.81 -21.80 -17.45
N LYS A 123 4.61 -20.90 -16.88
CA LYS A 123 5.63 -21.26 -15.87
C LYS A 123 5.22 -20.92 -14.45
N MET A 124 4.21 -20.06 -14.30
CA MET A 124 3.82 -19.53 -13.01
C MET A 124 2.34 -19.78 -12.74
N ALA A 125 1.52 -18.75 -12.85
CA ALA A 125 0.10 -18.80 -12.55
C ALA A 125 -0.63 -17.78 -13.45
N PRO A 126 -1.96 -17.91 -13.59
CA PRO A 126 -2.75 -16.94 -14.35
C PRO A 126 -2.50 -15.51 -13.86
N VAL A 127 -2.35 -14.56 -14.79
CA VAL A 127 -2.11 -13.16 -14.44
C VAL A 127 -3.38 -12.59 -13.83
N GLY A 128 -3.29 -12.20 -12.56
CA GLY A 128 -4.35 -11.62 -11.75
C GLY A 128 -4.29 -10.11 -11.63
N GLY A 129 -3.16 -9.48 -11.91
CA GLY A 129 -3.10 -8.03 -11.91
C GLY A 129 -1.91 -7.44 -12.65
N ILE A 130 -2.13 -6.29 -13.27
CA ILE A 130 -1.11 -5.46 -13.91
C ILE A 130 -1.16 -4.06 -13.34
N PHE A 131 0.00 -3.57 -12.93
CA PHE A 131 0.24 -2.25 -12.38
C PHE A 131 1.27 -1.54 -13.25
N HIS A 132 0.83 -0.55 -14.03
CA HIS A 132 1.69 0.19 -14.95
C HIS A 132 2.20 1.48 -14.30
N LEU A 133 3.44 1.46 -13.80
CA LEU A 133 4.11 2.59 -13.16
C LEU A 133 5.28 3.14 -13.98
N ALA A 134 5.62 2.51 -15.11
CA ALA A 134 6.76 2.93 -15.91
C ALA A 134 6.54 4.36 -16.41
N ALA A 135 7.55 5.21 -16.27
CA ALA A 135 7.49 6.60 -16.68
C ALA A 135 8.89 7.14 -16.97
N ILE A 136 8.98 7.99 -17.99
CA ILE A 136 10.11 8.89 -18.21
C ILE A 136 9.56 10.32 -18.16
N LEU A 137 10.33 11.23 -17.57
CA LEU A 137 10.03 12.66 -17.53
C LEU A 137 10.94 13.38 -18.52
N GLN A 138 10.36 14.21 -19.37
CA GLN A 138 11.06 15.11 -20.29
C GLN A 138 10.42 16.49 -20.21
N ASP A 139 10.65 17.17 -19.08
CA ASP A 139 10.01 18.44 -18.80
C ASP A 139 10.63 19.56 -19.65
N GLY A 140 9.78 20.47 -20.11
CA GLY A 140 10.18 21.61 -20.90
C GLY A 140 8.98 22.51 -21.20
N LEU A 141 9.21 23.82 -21.20
CA LEU A 141 8.23 24.76 -21.76
C LEU A 141 7.92 24.36 -23.20
N LEU A 142 6.71 24.67 -23.68
CA LEU A 142 6.26 24.23 -25.00
C LEU A 142 7.22 24.66 -26.13
N GLU A 143 7.84 25.82 -26.00
CA GLU A 143 8.85 26.36 -26.91
C GLU A 143 10.17 25.54 -26.95
N ASN A 144 10.47 24.80 -25.88
CA ASN A 144 11.69 24.02 -25.69
C ASN A 144 11.44 22.50 -25.78
N LEU A 145 10.19 22.09 -26.03
CA LEU A 145 9.83 20.70 -26.27
C LEU A 145 9.98 20.37 -27.76
N ASP A 146 10.88 19.45 -28.05
CA ASP A 146 10.99 18.84 -29.37
C ASP A 146 10.09 17.60 -29.49
N VAL A 147 9.89 17.14 -30.73
CA VAL A 147 9.05 15.97 -31.04
C VAL A 147 9.58 14.70 -30.39
N GLN A 148 10.91 14.56 -30.25
CA GLN A 148 11.53 13.36 -29.69
C GLN A 148 11.24 13.23 -28.20
N LYS A 149 11.38 14.32 -27.43
CA LYS A 149 11.02 14.40 -26.01
C LYS A 149 9.53 14.16 -25.77
N PHE A 150 8.68 14.63 -26.69
CA PHE A 150 7.25 14.35 -26.62
C PHE A 150 6.96 12.86 -26.83
N GLN A 151 7.58 12.25 -27.85
CA GLN A 151 7.41 10.85 -28.18
C GLN A 151 7.91 9.92 -27.07
N GLN A 152 9.09 10.18 -26.48
CA GLN A 152 9.63 9.36 -25.40
C GLN A 152 8.69 9.22 -24.19
N VAL A 153 7.98 10.30 -23.83
CA VAL A 153 7.03 10.28 -22.71
C VAL A 153 5.75 9.53 -23.08
N ILE A 154 5.28 9.68 -24.33
CA ILE A 154 4.12 8.97 -24.85
C ILE A 154 4.39 7.47 -24.96
N ASP A 155 5.55 7.07 -25.48
CA ASP A 155 5.89 5.66 -25.74
C ASP A 155 5.68 4.80 -24.52
N ILE A 156 6.15 5.26 -23.37
CA ILE A 156 6.08 4.45 -22.15
C ILE A 156 4.66 4.39 -21.61
N LYS A 157 3.99 5.53 -21.48
CA LYS A 157 2.68 5.60 -20.84
C LYS A 157 1.55 5.20 -21.77
N TYR A 158 1.47 5.82 -22.95
CA TYR A 158 0.41 5.54 -23.91
C TYR A 158 0.63 4.21 -24.63
N HIS A 159 1.77 4.05 -25.34
CA HIS A 159 2.00 2.83 -26.12
C HIS A 159 2.17 1.61 -25.21
N GLY A 160 2.82 1.78 -24.04
CA GLY A 160 2.87 0.75 -23.01
C GLY A 160 1.48 0.31 -22.51
N THR A 161 0.62 1.26 -22.15
CA THR A 161 -0.75 0.94 -21.72
C THR A 161 -1.57 0.30 -22.84
N MET A 162 -1.45 0.76 -24.09
CA MET A 162 -2.13 0.15 -25.24
C MET A 162 -1.69 -1.29 -25.48
N CYS A 163 -0.39 -1.58 -25.38
CA CYS A 163 0.12 -2.94 -25.53
C CYS A 163 -0.42 -3.84 -24.43
N LEU A 164 -0.31 -3.43 -23.16
CA LEU A 164 -0.84 -4.18 -22.02
C LEU A 164 -2.36 -4.35 -22.11
N ASP A 165 -3.12 -3.32 -22.53
CA ASP A 165 -4.57 -3.40 -22.74
C ASP A 165 -4.92 -4.49 -23.76
N SER A 166 -4.26 -4.47 -24.93
CA SER A 166 -4.48 -5.46 -25.99
C SER A 166 -4.18 -6.88 -25.52
N VAL A 167 -2.97 -7.13 -24.98
CA VAL A 167 -2.56 -8.49 -24.61
C VAL A 167 -3.41 -9.04 -23.48
N THR A 168 -3.80 -8.19 -22.52
CA THR A 168 -4.62 -8.64 -21.40
C THR A 168 -6.05 -9.00 -21.80
N ARG A 169 -6.63 -8.28 -22.76
CA ARG A 169 -7.94 -8.65 -23.32
C ARG A 169 -7.87 -9.96 -24.07
N GLU A 170 -6.79 -10.21 -24.79
CA GLU A 170 -6.59 -11.46 -25.52
C GLU A 170 -6.38 -12.65 -24.58
N LYS A 171 -5.47 -12.52 -23.60
CA LYS A 171 -4.93 -13.66 -22.85
C LYS A 171 -5.38 -13.76 -21.40
N CYS A 172 -5.80 -12.66 -20.78
CA CYS A 172 -6.06 -12.58 -19.34
C CYS A 172 -7.53 -12.29 -18.98
N SER A 173 -8.45 -12.31 -19.95
CA SER A 173 -9.86 -11.89 -19.74
C SER A 173 -10.62 -12.65 -18.65
N GLN A 174 -10.19 -13.87 -18.30
CA GLN A 174 -10.85 -14.68 -17.26
C GLN A 174 -10.10 -14.67 -15.92
N SER A 175 -8.83 -14.28 -15.91
CA SER A 175 -7.96 -14.34 -14.72
C SER A 175 -7.67 -12.99 -14.10
N LEU A 176 -7.72 -11.91 -14.89
CA LEU A 176 -7.30 -10.58 -14.48
C LEU A 176 -8.32 -9.94 -13.52
N ASP A 177 -7.90 -9.65 -12.31
CA ASP A 177 -8.69 -8.91 -11.32
C ASP A 177 -8.31 -7.43 -11.27
N TYR A 178 -7.07 -7.05 -11.63
CA TYR A 178 -6.59 -5.67 -11.49
C TYR A 178 -5.92 -5.18 -12.77
N PHE A 179 -6.36 -4.04 -13.27
CA PHE A 179 -5.63 -3.29 -14.31
C PHE A 179 -5.49 -1.84 -13.84
N VAL A 180 -4.31 -1.52 -13.31
CA VAL A 180 -4.03 -0.26 -12.65
C VAL A 180 -2.98 0.50 -13.45
N VAL A 181 -3.26 1.77 -13.76
CA VAL A 181 -2.30 2.68 -14.38
C VAL A 181 -2.09 3.89 -13.48
N PHE A 182 -0.85 4.35 -13.36
CA PHE A 182 -0.51 5.51 -12.54
C PHE A 182 -0.47 6.78 -13.39
N SER A 183 -1.50 7.62 -13.21
CA SER A 183 -1.64 8.94 -13.80
C SER A 183 -1.08 10.01 -12.85
N SER A 184 -1.23 11.29 -13.20
CA SER A 184 -0.76 12.43 -12.40
C SER A 184 -1.73 13.60 -12.47
N ILE A 185 -1.84 14.39 -11.40
CA ILE A 185 -2.71 15.57 -11.38
C ILE A 185 -2.36 16.60 -12.46
N SER A 186 -1.15 16.51 -13.03
CA SER A 186 -0.72 17.33 -14.16
C SER A 186 -1.61 17.19 -15.39
N CYS A 187 -2.33 16.07 -15.58
CA CYS A 187 -3.30 15.95 -16.68
C CYS A 187 -4.60 16.74 -16.42
N GLY A 188 -5.01 16.87 -15.16
CA GLY A 188 -6.30 17.48 -14.80
C GLY A 188 -6.18 18.98 -14.54
N ARG A 189 -5.20 19.40 -13.73
CA ARG A 189 -4.97 20.82 -13.40
C ARG A 189 -3.91 21.49 -14.27
N GLY A 190 -3.18 20.71 -15.07
CA GLY A 190 -2.01 21.20 -15.79
C GLY A 190 -0.81 21.39 -14.86
N ASN A 191 0.38 21.25 -15.43
CA ASN A 191 1.61 21.72 -14.81
C ASN A 191 2.48 22.38 -15.89
N ALA A 192 3.03 23.56 -15.59
CA ALA A 192 3.84 24.30 -16.54
C ALA A 192 5.11 23.50 -16.86
N GLY A 193 5.40 23.32 -18.15
CA GLY A 193 6.53 22.52 -18.59
C GLY A 193 6.26 21.02 -18.76
N GLN A 194 5.02 20.56 -18.55
CA GLN A 194 4.67 19.13 -18.59
C GLN A 194 3.55 18.82 -19.58
N THR A 195 3.51 19.51 -20.73
CA THR A 195 2.46 19.29 -21.75
C THR A 195 2.47 17.87 -22.30
N ASN A 196 3.65 17.32 -22.59
CA ASN A 196 3.84 15.92 -23.01
C ASN A 196 3.39 14.91 -21.94
N TYR A 197 3.78 15.15 -20.69
CA TYR A 197 3.43 14.29 -19.56
C TYR A 197 1.93 14.32 -19.24
N GLY A 198 1.31 15.50 -19.25
CA GLY A 198 -0.13 15.68 -19.09
C GLY A 198 -0.91 14.97 -20.20
N PHE A 199 -0.48 15.10 -21.45
CA PHE A 199 -1.06 14.39 -22.59
C PHE A 199 -0.99 12.86 -22.39
N ALA A 200 0.20 12.31 -22.15
CA ALA A 200 0.40 10.88 -21.99
C ALA A 200 -0.45 10.29 -20.85
N ASN A 201 -0.52 10.97 -19.71
CA ASN A 201 -1.38 10.57 -18.58
C ASN A 201 -2.88 10.59 -18.92
N SER A 202 -3.35 11.65 -19.59
CA SER A 202 -4.75 11.74 -20.00
C SER A 202 -5.16 10.62 -20.96
N THR A 203 -4.26 10.19 -21.85
CA THR A 203 -4.55 9.07 -22.76
C THR A 203 -4.74 7.74 -22.03
N MET A 204 -3.95 7.45 -20.99
CA MET A 204 -4.11 6.23 -20.18
C MET A 204 -5.48 6.18 -19.49
N GLU A 205 -5.97 7.33 -19.01
CA GLU A 205 -7.30 7.42 -18.42
C GLU A 205 -8.40 7.05 -19.40
N ARG A 206 -8.30 7.50 -20.66
CA ARG A 206 -9.28 7.14 -21.69
C ARG A 206 -9.25 5.64 -21.97
N ILE A 207 -8.08 5.00 -21.95
CA ILE A 207 -7.95 3.54 -22.11
C ILE A 207 -8.62 2.83 -20.93
N CYS A 208 -8.37 3.25 -19.70
CA CYS A 208 -9.01 2.69 -18.51
C CYS A 208 -10.53 2.88 -18.50
N GLU A 209 -11.03 4.05 -18.90
CA GLU A 209 -12.46 4.29 -19.07
C GLU A 209 -13.07 3.38 -20.14
N LYS A 210 -12.35 3.14 -21.25
CA LYS A 210 -12.81 2.24 -22.29
C LYS A 210 -12.87 0.80 -21.79
N ARG A 211 -11.82 0.31 -21.10
CA ARG A 211 -11.83 -1.00 -20.42
C ARG A 211 -13.02 -1.16 -19.48
N ARG A 212 -13.32 -0.10 -18.74
CA ARG A 212 -14.45 -0.03 -17.82
C ARG A 212 -15.80 -0.12 -18.51
N GLN A 213 -16.00 0.63 -19.60
CA GLN A 213 -17.22 0.55 -20.41
C GLN A 213 -17.42 -0.85 -21.01
N ASP A 214 -16.33 -1.54 -21.34
CA ASP A 214 -16.38 -2.87 -21.95
C ASP A 214 -16.64 -4.02 -20.95
N GLY A 215 -16.94 -3.72 -19.67
CA GLY A 215 -17.32 -4.72 -18.67
C GLY A 215 -16.19 -5.23 -17.77
N LEU A 216 -15.10 -4.48 -17.64
CA LEU A 216 -14.07 -4.67 -16.60
C LEU A 216 -14.30 -3.62 -15.49
N PRO A 217 -15.06 -3.93 -14.42
CA PRO A 217 -15.68 -2.94 -13.55
C PRO A 217 -14.74 -1.93 -12.84
N ASP A 218 -15.33 -0.81 -12.43
CA ASP A 218 -14.71 0.25 -11.63
C ASP A 218 -15.19 0.24 -10.19
N ILE A 219 -14.36 0.76 -9.30
CA ILE A 219 -14.75 1.16 -7.95
C ILE A 219 -14.91 2.68 -7.97
N PHE A 220 -15.97 3.17 -8.61
CA PHE A 220 -16.51 4.49 -8.30
C PHE A 220 -18.03 4.50 -8.54
N LEU A 221 -18.76 4.66 -7.42
CA LEU A 221 -20.22 4.86 -7.28
C LEU A 221 -21.15 3.61 -7.33
N GLN A 222 -21.82 3.42 -6.18
CA GLN A 222 -23.04 2.66 -5.88
C GLN A 222 -23.70 1.73 -6.93
N GLN A 223 -23.68 0.43 -6.55
CA GLN A 223 -24.78 -0.54 -6.56
C GLN A 223 -25.22 -1.30 -7.84
N GLN A 224 -25.44 -2.59 -7.56
CA GLN A 224 -26.36 -3.58 -8.15
C GLN A 224 -25.79 -4.57 -9.18
N GLN A 225 -25.96 -5.84 -8.79
CA GLN A 225 -25.90 -7.08 -9.58
C GLN A 225 -25.22 -6.96 -10.94
N ASN A 226 -23.93 -7.27 -10.97
CA ASN A 226 -23.32 -8.21 -11.92
C ASN A 226 -21.91 -8.52 -11.40
N GLU A 227 -21.47 -9.76 -11.59
CA GLU A 227 -20.17 -10.29 -11.15
C GLU A 227 -19.04 -9.29 -11.45
N ILE A 228 -18.44 -8.72 -10.40
CA ILE A 228 -17.31 -7.81 -10.52
C ILE A 228 -16.12 -8.63 -11.01
N LYS A 229 -15.78 -8.55 -12.30
CA LYS A 229 -14.70 -9.37 -12.88
C LYS A 229 -13.31 -8.74 -12.82
N SER A 230 -13.16 -7.42 -12.68
CA SER A 230 -11.87 -6.77 -12.46
C SER A 230 -12.06 -5.34 -11.92
N ALA A 231 -11.08 -4.79 -11.19
CA ALA A 231 -10.97 -3.38 -10.84
C ALA A 231 -10.04 -2.67 -11.84
N VAL A 232 -10.60 -1.72 -12.59
CA VAL A 232 -9.84 -0.83 -13.49
C VAL A 232 -9.81 0.57 -12.90
N VAL A 233 -8.64 0.98 -12.40
CA VAL A 233 -8.47 2.28 -11.73
C VAL A 233 -7.28 3.06 -12.27
N SER A 234 -7.48 4.37 -12.45
CA SER A 234 -6.40 5.34 -12.61
C SER A 234 -6.16 6.01 -11.26
N SER A 235 -4.98 5.85 -10.68
CA SER A 235 -4.59 6.56 -9.46
C SER A 235 -3.78 7.80 -9.81
N TYR A 236 -3.99 8.88 -9.06
CA TYR A 236 -3.25 10.13 -9.21
C TYR A 236 -2.38 10.36 -7.99
N VAL A 237 -1.09 10.59 -8.21
CA VAL A 237 -0.19 11.03 -7.14
C VAL A 237 -0.16 12.56 -7.12
N LEU A 238 -0.53 13.15 -5.99
CA LEU A 238 -0.34 14.56 -5.73
C LEU A 238 1.11 14.75 -5.28
N ALA A 239 1.97 15.29 -6.14
CA ALA A 239 3.26 15.77 -5.67
C ALA A 239 2.99 17.01 -4.81
N GLU A 240 3.37 16.97 -3.53
CA GLU A 240 3.37 18.18 -2.70
C GLU A 240 4.30 19.20 -3.35
N LYS A 241 3.72 20.33 -3.75
CA LYS A 241 4.49 21.46 -4.22
C LYS A 241 5.13 22.05 -2.97
N VAL A 242 6.42 21.83 -2.76
CA VAL A 242 7.20 22.62 -1.79
C VAL A 242 7.30 24.03 -2.36
N GLN A 243 6.22 24.80 -2.24
CA GLN A 243 6.27 26.24 -2.37
C GLN A 243 7.05 26.73 -1.16
N LYS A 244 8.11 27.51 -1.41
CA LYS A 244 8.69 28.43 -0.43
C LYS A 244 7.66 29.54 -0.13
N THR A 245 6.55 29.15 0.45
CA THR A 245 5.62 30.01 1.16
C THR A 245 5.78 29.59 2.60
N SER A 246 6.23 30.54 3.44
CA SER A 246 6.37 30.38 4.88
C SER A 246 5.17 29.60 5.42
N ILE A 247 5.37 28.30 5.64
CA ILE A 247 4.40 27.47 6.32
C ILE A 247 4.38 28.07 7.71
N VAL A 248 3.25 28.64 8.13
CA VAL A 248 2.93 28.66 9.55
C VAL A 248 2.80 27.18 9.91
N THR A 249 3.94 26.54 10.15
CA THR A 249 3.96 25.25 10.82
C THR A 249 3.44 25.62 12.18
N THR A 250 2.20 25.26 12.48
CA THR A 250 1.79 25.18 13.88
C THR A 250 2.84 24.31 14.54
N SER A 251 3.70 24.94 15.35
CA SER A 251 4.89 24.30 15.88
C SER A 251 4.46 23.05 16.63
N LEU A 252 5.30 22.03 16.70
CA LEU A 252 5.01 20.82 17.49
C LEU A 252 4.55 21.20 18.92
N LEU A 253 5.09 22.30 19.45
CA LEU A 253 4.73 22.90 20.73
C LEU A 253 3.32 23.50 20.78
N GLU A 254 2.83 24.14 19.72
CA GLU A 254 1.45 24.67 19.69
C GLU A 254 0.42 23.54 19.70
N THR A 255 0.70 22.45 18.98
CA THR A 255 -0.22 21.30 18.94
C THR A 255 -0.23 20.56 20.29
N ILE A 256 0.95 20.39 20.91
CA ILE A 256 1.06 19.81 22.26
C ILE A 256 0.40 20.72 23.30
N ALA A 257 0.57 22.04 23.20
CA ALA A 257 -0.11 23.00 24.08
C ALA A 257 -1.64 22.89 23.97
N HIS A 258 -2.17 22.70 22.76
CA HIS A 258 -3.60 22.45 22.53
C HIS A 258 -4.08 21.14 23.18
N ILE A 259 -3.34 20.05 23.05
CA ILE A 259 -3.67 18.75 23.69
C ILE A 259 -3.67 18.88 25.22
N LEU A 260 -2.75 19.67 25.77
CA LEU A 260 -2.64 19.95 27.21
C LEU A 260 -3.61 21.06 27.70
N GLY A 261 -4.40 21.66 26.83
CA GLY A 261 -5.34 22.74 27.18
C GLY A 261 -4.68 24.08 27.55
N ILE A 262 -3.42 24.28 27.18
CA ILE A 262 -2.64 25.49 27.40
C ILE A 262 -2.85 26.45 26.23
N LYS A 263 -3.21 27.71 26.52
CA LYS A 263 -3.57 28.70 25.49
C LYS A 263 -2.39 29.23 24.68
N ASP A 264 -1.19 29.29 25.29
CA ASP A 264 0.02 29.84 24.67
C ASP A 264 1.24 28.94 24.93
N ALA A 265 1.80 28.35 23.87
CA ALA A 265 2.96 27.47 23.94
C ALA A 265 4.24 28.14 24.51
N ASN A 266 4.32 29.48 24.44
CA ASN A 266 5.44 30.26 24.96
C ASN A 266 5.46 30.40 26.50
N THR A 267 4.39 30.00 27.17
CA THR A 267 4.28 30.06 28.64
C THR A 267 4.85 28.82 29.34
N MET A 268 5.22 27.78 28.59
CA MET A 268 5.75 26.53 29.12
C MET A 268 7.22 26.67 29.54
N ASN A 269 7.56 26.15 30.72
CA ASN A 269 8.94 26.09 31.20
C ASN A 269 9.74 25.07 30.37
N ASN A 270 10.92 25.46 29.87
CA ASN A 270 11.76 24.58 29.03
C ASN A 270 12.23 23.31 29.77
N ASN A 271 12.30 23.34 31.10
CA ASN A 271 12.82 22.23 31.92
C ASN A 271 11.73 21.37 32.58
N SER A 272 10.44 21.69 32.41
CA SER A 272 9.37 20.83 32.92
C SER A 272 9.17 19.63 31.99
N THR A 273 8.92 18.46 32.57
CA THR A 273 8.54 17.28 31.80
C THR A 273 7.08 17.36 31.36
N LEU A 274 6.69 16.63 30.33
CA LEU A 274 5.29 16.56 29.91
C LEU A 274 4.36 16.01 31.01
N SER A 275 4.86 15.15 31.91
CA SER A 275 4.11 14.70 33.09
C SER A 275 3.79 15.84 34.06
N ASP A 276 4.75 16.74 34.28
CA ASP A 276 4.57 17.91 35.16
C ASP A 276 3.55 18.91 34.59
N LEU A 277 3.39 18.90 33.26
CA LEU A 277 2.40 19.70 32.53
C LEU A 277 1.01 19.02 32.44
N GLY A 278 0.82 17.89 33.13
CA GLY A 278 -0.48 17.22 33.24
C GLY A 278 -0.78 16.20 32.14
N LEU A 279 0.24 15.71 31.43
CA LEU A 279 0.07 14.66 30.43
C LEU A 279 -0.35 13.33 31.10
N ASP A 280 -1.55 12.85 30.78
CA ASP A 280 -2.04 11.56 31.25
C ASP A 280 -1.58 10.40 30.35
N SER A 281 -2.02 9.17 30.65
CA SER A 281 -1.66 7.99 29.86
C SER A 281 -2.35 7.92 28.49
N LEU A 282 -3.36 8.76 28.24
CA LEU A 282 -4.11 8.79 26.97
C LEU A 282 -3.50 9.83 26.02
N GLY A 283 -3.21 11.03 26.51
CA GLY A 283 -2.51 12.08 25.78
C GLY A 283 -1.09 11.67 25.38
N SER A 284 -0.43 10.80 26.15
CA SER A 284 0.88 10.25 25.76
C SER A 284 0.80 9.37 24.50
N VAL A 285 -0.33 8.70 24.25
CA VAL A 285 -0.56 7.93 23.02
C VAL A 285 -0.82 8.85 21.83
N GLU A 286 -1.57 9.93 22.05
CA GLU A 286 -1.84 10.93 21.00
C GLU A 286 -0.56 11.66 20.57
N ILE A 287 0.27 12.08 21.54
CA ILE A 287 1.58 12.67 21.26
C ILE A 287 2.51 11.66 20.58
N LYS A 288 2.49 10.38 21.00
CA LYS A 288 3.26 9.32 20.33
C LYS A 288 2.91 9.22 18.85
N GLN A 289 1.61 9.11 18.56
CA GLN A 289 1.11 8.93 17.21
C GLN A 289 1.42 10.15 16.35
N LEU A 290 1.37 11.35 16.93
CA LEU A 290 1.72 12.59 16.25
C LEU A 290 3.22 12.67 15.91
N LEU A 291 4.10 12.24 16.83
CA LEU A 291 5.55 12.17 16.58
C LEU A 291 5.92 11.10 15.55
N GLU A 292 5.28 9.94 15.59
CA GLU A 292 5.52 8.85 14.63
C GLU A 292 5.02 9.21 13.23
N GLN A 293 3.83 9.81 13.11
CA GLN A 293 3.25 10.20 11.82
C GLN A 293 3.97 11.38 11.16
N ASN A 294 4.34 12.40 11.94
CA ASN A 294 4.84 13.66 11.38
C ASN A 294 6.38 13.78 11.38
N PHE A 295 7.08 13.06 12.27
CA PHE A 295 8.52 13.23 12.48
C PHE A 295 9.35 11.95 12.29
N GLN A 296 8.73 10.82 11.90
CA GLN A 296 9.39 9.51 11.72
C GLN A 296 10.25 9.10 12.94
N TYR A 297 9.89 9.60 14.13
CA TYR A 297 10.61 9.33 15.36
C TYR A 297 9.94 8.13 16.04
N THR A 298 10.57 6.97 15.98
CA THR A 298 10.01 5.74 16.57
C THR A 298 10.35 5.68 18.05
N ILE A 299 9.33 5.77 18.92
CA ILE A 299 9.53 5.66 20.37
C ILE A 299 9.22 4.23 20.80
N THR A 300 10.26 3.50 21.22
CA THR A 300 10.20 2.08 21.57
C THR A 300 9.41 1.82 22.87
N HIS A 301 9.31 2.78 23.80
CA HIS A 301 8.55 2.63 25.06
C HIS A 301 7.65 3.84 25.42
N SER A 302 6.40 3.60 25.82
CA SER A 302 5.42 4.66 26.14
C SER A 302 5.74 5.47 27.41
N LYS A 303 6.60 4.96 28.29
CA LYS A 303 7.08 5.67 29.49
C LYS A 303 8.07 6.80 29.16
N ASP A 304 8.67 6.78 27.99
CA ASP A 304 9.69 7.75 27.59
C ASP A 304 9.06 9.10 27.21
N ILE A 305 7.81 9.09 26.72
CA ILE A 305 7.09 10.31 26.28
C ILE A 305 6.75 11.21 27.46
N GLN A 306 6.38 10.61 28.59
CA GLN A 306 6.03 11.32 29.82
C GLN A 306 7.23 12.05 30.43
N GLN A 307 8.45 11.60 30.14
CA GLN A 307 9.69 12.20 30.64
C GLN A 307 10.30 13.23 29.69
N LEU A 308 9.78 13.36 28.47
CA LEU A 308 10.26 14.36 27.52
C LEU A 308 10.08 15.76 28.08
N THR A 309 11.13 16.57 27.94
CA THR A 309 11.13 17.99 28.32
C THR A 309 10.72 18.87 27.14
N VAL A 310 10.18 20.05 27.45
CA VAL A 310 9.84 21.07 26.45
C VAL A 310 11.09 21.50 25.64
N LYS A 311 12.29 21.45 26.25
CA LYS A 311 13.56 21.69 25.55
C LYS A 311 13.85 20.63 24.50
N GLU A 312 13.70 19.36 24.81
CA GLU A 312 13.92 18.26 23.85
C GLU A 312 12.90 18.31 22.71
N LEU A 313 11.65 18.69 22.98
CA LEU A 313 10.64 18.92 21.95
C LEU A 313 11.00 20.08 21.01
N LYS A 314 11.56 21.18 21.54
CA LYS A 314 12.11 22.28 20.73
C LYS A 314 13.30 21.84 19.87
N GLU A 315 14.14 20.94 20.37
CA GLU A 315 15.23 20.36 19.60
C GLU A 315 14.73 19.41 18.50
N ILE A 316 13.65 18.67 18.74
CA ILE A 316 12.98 17.83 17.73
C ILE A 316 12.35 18.70 16.64
N ASP A 317 11.68 19.79 17.02
CA ASP A 317 11.05 20.71 16.08
C ASP A 317 12.08 21.48 15.23
N SER A 318 13.23 21.86 15.81
CA SER A 318 14.31 22.55 15.07
C SER A 318 15.14 21.62 14.17
N LYS A 319 15.20 20.31 14.44
CA LYS A 319 15.80 19.32 13.52
C LYS A 319 15.05 19.18 12.18
N LYS A 320 13.82 19.71 12.09
CA LYS A 320 13.05 19.85 10.85
C LYS A 320 13.70 20.82 9.85
N GLU A 321 14.40 21.86 10.34
CA GLU A 321 14.95 22.91 9.48
C GLU A 321 16.35 22.57 8.91
N GLN A 322 17.14 21.74 9.58
CA GLN A 322 18.51 21.43 9.14
C GLN A 322 18.63 20.38 8.02
N LYS A 323 17.59 19.57 7.77
CA LYS A 323 17.62 18.60 6.64
C LYS A 323 17.21 19.20 5.29
N ILE A 324 16.82 20.48 5.22
CA ILE A 324 16.27 21.10 4.00
C ILE A 324 17.19 22.18 3.39
N THR A 325 18.42 22.36 3.89
CA THR A 325 19.40 23.23 3.23
C THR A 325 20.27 22.44 2.24
N VAL A 326 19.89 22.53 0.97
CA VAL A 326 20.47 21.92 -0.24
C VAL A 326 22.01 21.94 -0.28
N SER A 327 22.61 20.76 -0.45
CA SER A 327 23.93 20.60 -1.06
C SER A 327 23.95 19.38 -2.00
N THR A 328 23.74 19.64 -3.30
CA THR A 328 24.27 18.85 -4.44
C THR A 328 24.21 17.31 -4.31
N GLU A 329 23.02 16.71 -4.49
CA GLU A 329 22.89 15.24 -4.59
C GLU A 329 22.95 14.67 -6.02
N GLU A 330 22.93 15.51 -7.07
CA GLU A 330 22.95 15.03 -8.47
C GLU A 330 24.29 14.40 -8.93
N LYS A 331 25.36 14.45 -8.12
CA LYS A 331 26.67 13.87 -8.51
C LYS A 331 27.09 12.61 -7.75
N ILE A 332 26.38 12.20 -6.70
CA ILE A 332 26.78 11.03 -5.90
C ILE A 332 26.06 9.77 -6.38
N PHE A 333 24.80 9.89 -6.80
CA PHE A 333 23.98 8.73 -7.20
C PHE A 333 24.36 8.10 -8.55
N SER A 334 24.99 8.83 -9.48
CA SER A 334 25.39 8.25 -10.78
C SER A 334 26.57 7.29 -10.65
N ASN A 335 27.51 7.56 -9.74
CA ASN A 335 28.73 6.75 -9.61
C ASN A 335 28.56 5.53 -8.70
N THR A 336 27.50 5.49 -7.88
CA THR A 336 27.20 4.37 -6.98
C THR A 336 26.19 3.37 -7.55
N LEU A 337 25.31 3.77 -8.48
CA LEU A 337 24.36 2.83 -9.08
C LEU A 337 25.07 1.73 -9.89
N ASP A 338 26.09 2.08 -10.67
CA ASP A 338 26.89 1.12 -11.47
C ASP A 338 27.78 0.21 -10.61
N THR A 339 28.03 0.58 -9.35
CA THR A 339 28.77 -0.25 -8.37
C THR A 339 27.84 -1.08 -7.48
N LEU A 340 26.58 -0.70 -7.34
CA LEU A 340 25.55 -1.42 -6.57
C LEU A 340 24.70 -2.38 -7.43
N LEU A 341 24.68 -2.15 -8.75
CA LEU A 341 24.13 -3.10 -9.71
C LEU A 341 25.11 -4.27 -9.86
N PRO A 342 24.69 -5.52 -9.61
CA PRO A 342 25.55 -6.67 -9.81
C PRO A 342 25.94 -6.76 -11.30
N GLN A 343 27.24 -6.66 -11.59
CA GLN A 343 27.74 -6.69 -12.98
C GLN A 343 27.54 -8.04 -13.66
N ASN A 344 27.35 -9.10 -12.87
CA ASN A 344 26.96 -10.43 -13.33
C ASN A 344 25.62 -10.80 -12.72
N THR A 345 24.77 -11.48 -13.49
CA THR A 345 23.48 -12.02 -13.03
C THR A 345 23.67 -12.84 -11.75
N VAL A 346 23.12 -12.40 -10.61
CA VAL A 346 23.28 -13.12 -9.31
C VAL A 346 22.26 -14.25 -9.12
N VAL A 347 21.39 -14.51 -10.08
CA VAL A 347 20.66 -15.79 -10.15
C VAL A 347 20.55 -16.22 -11.61
N GLU A 348 21.40 -17.16 -12.01
CA GLU A 348 21.16 -17.91 -13.24
C GLU A 348 19.90 -18.75 -13.04
N LEU A 349 18.94 -18.57 -13.96
CA LEU A 349 17.81 -19.46 -14.15
C LEU A 349 18.36 -20.85 -14.51
N ASN A 350 18.32 -21.79 -13.55
CA ASN A 350 18.28 -23.27 -13.62
C ASN A 350 18.92 -23.79 -12.31
N ASP A 351 18.18 -24.27 -11.29
CA ASP A 351 17.66 -25.63 -11.22
C ASP A 351 16.61 -25.77 -10.10
N TYR A 352 15.34 -25.43 -10.38
CA TYR A 352 14.21 -25.99 -9.62
C TYR A 352 13.29 -26.83 -10.52
N CYS A 353 13.88 -27.41 -11.56
CA CYS A 353 13.34 -28.59 -12.23
C CYS A 353 14.18 -29.80 -11.81
N THR A 354 14.03 -30.28 -10.57
CA THR A 354 14.04 -31.73 -10.28
C THR A 354 13.58 -31.96 -8.85
N LYS A 355 12.53 -32.79 -8.74
CA LYS A 355 11.98 -33.44 -7.55
C LYS A 355 10.96 -32.63 -6.74
N ASP A 356 9.71 -33.04 -6.95
CA ASP A 356 8.63 -33.06 -5.96
C ASP A 356 8.18 -31.72 -5.37
N LYS A 357 7.15 -31.12 -5.99
CA LYS A 357 5.80 -31.09 -5.40
C LYS A 357 4.79 -30.37 -6.31
N LYS A 358 3.75 -31.12 -6.66
CA LYS A 358 2.54 -30.71 -7.39
C LYS A 358 1.59 -29.81 -6.57
N ASN A 359 2.05 -29.10 -5.55
CA ASN A 359 1.22 -28.25 -4.69
C ASN A 359 2.11 -27.27 -3.93
N ASP A 360 2.39 -26.11 -4.54
CA ASP A 360 3.05 -25.02 -3.83
C ASP A 360 2.14 -23.78 -3.93
N ASN A 361 1.51 -23.41 -2.81
CA ASN A 361 0.59 -22.28 -2.68
C ASN A 361 1.36 -20.94 -2.62
N THR A 362 2.39 -20.79 -3.46
CA THR A 362 3.28 -19.62 -3.46
C THR A 362 2.86 -18.62 -4.52
N THR A 363 2.72 -17.36 -4.11
CA THR A 363 2.36 -16.26 -5.01
C THR A 363 3.59 -15.79 -5.75
N ARG A 364 3.43 -15.33 -6.99
CA ARG A 364 4.55 -14.93 -7.84
C ARG A 364 4.37 -13.51 -8.35
N LEU A 365 5.30 -12.63 -8.00
CA LEU A 365 5.30 -11.21 -8.33
C LEU A 365 6.37 -10.92 -9.39
N PHE A 366 5.96 -10.44 -10.55
CA PHE A 366 6.89 -9.93 -11.56
C PHE A 366 7.09 -8.43 -11.41
N ILE A 367 8.35 -8.05 -11.30
CA ILE A 367 8.82 -6.68 -11.40
C ILE A 367 9.47 -6.54 -12.77
N ILE A 368 8.89 -5.72 -13.63
CA ILE A 368 9.50 -5.33 -14.90
C ILE A 368 10.22 -4.00 -14.68
N HIS A 369 11.47 -3.92 -15.12
CA HIS A 369 12.22 -2.68 -15.17
C HIS A 369 11.83 -1.84 -16.38
#